data_AF-A0A9D7EJC3-F1
#
_entry.id   AF-A0A9D7EJC3-F1
#
_cell.length_a   1.000
_cell.length_b   1.000
_cell.length_c   1.000
_cell.angle_alpha   90.00
_cell.angle_beta   90.00
_cell.angle_gamma   90.00
#
_symmetry.space_group_name_H-M   'P 1'
#
loop_
_entity.id
_entity.type
_entity.pdbx_description
1 polymer ?
#
loop_
_entity_poly.entity_id
_entity_poly.type
_entity_poly.pdbx_seq_one_letter_code
_entity_poly.pdbx_strand_id
1 'polypeptide(L)'
;MPAVLLSLGYLFLFLLLIRKLRFFAAEGLSVPMLSALFLLKVLGGLALWWVYTYHYRDRSTADLYKYFDDSAVMFSALPDRPTDYVRMLFGIGNDSPYFTERYYIHMNNWFRQYEGNLYNDSHTLIRLNALLRLFSAGHMHVHTVMAAFMSFTGLFTLWKAFVPWFGERERLLAFLLFLPPSVLFWAGGPVKESLLFFAVGLLLWQVFHSIQHGLNAKGILIILSCSVLLFYLKFYVLMSMLPGLVALIWCAWRPGRTFFRFGLVLLLFLVAALNIHHLVPGFNILEVLFWKHRDFIGLADLMNSGSYVAPPALEPSVGSFVRFAPYALYITFLGPLVHLSGGAAGLLAAAETIAVLLFVVLSVLWHRPWPLIGKAQVLFCLSFVVLLALVIGYTTPVMGAIVRYRTPLLPFLLIGAALLTDPSRWPFIRNHRQ
;
A
#
# COMPACT_ATOMS: atom_id res chain seq x y z
N MET A 1 -24.85 -16.46 14.56
CA MET A 1 -24.24 -16.23 15.90
C MET A 1 -22.76 -16.65 16.01
N PRO A 2 -22.30 -17.84 15.57
CA PRO A 2 -20.90 -18.24 15.76
C PRO A 2 -19.88 -17.32 15.05
N ALA A 3 -20.19 -16.83 13.85
CA ALA A 3 -19.31 -15.91 13.11
C ALA A 3 -19.03 -14.60 13.84
N VAL A 4 -20.05 -14.02 14.49
CA VAL A 4 -19.92 -12.75 15.22
C VAL A 4 -19.09 -12.97 16.49
N LEU A 5 -19.39 -14.03 17.25
CA LEU A 5 -18.64 -14.37 18.46
C LEU A 5 -17.16 -14.63 18.14
N LEU A 6 -16.87 -15.37 17.07
CA LEU A 6 -15.49 -15.62 16.65
C LEU A 6 -14.77 -14.33 16.25
N SER A 7 -15.44 -13.45 15.49
CA SER A 7 -14.88 -12.17 15.07
C SER A 7 -14.58 -11.25 16.27
N LEU A 8 -15.50 -11.20 17.24
CA LEU A 8 -15.30 -10.47 18.50
C LEU A 8 -14.18 -11.10 19.36
N GLY A 9 -14.06 -12.42 19.36
CA GLY A 9 -12.97 -13.14 20.01
C GLY A 9 -11.59 -12.75 19.46
N TYR A 10 -11.43 -12.73 18.14
CA TYR A 10 -10.18 -12.25 17.52
C TYR A 10 -9.95 -10.76 17.74
N LEU A 11 -11.00 -9.94 17.72
CA LEU A 11 -10.90 -8.51 18.02
C LEU A 11 -10.35 -8.30 19.43
N PHE A 12 -10.90 -9.01 20.43
CA PHE A 12 -10.43 -8.97 21.80
C PHE A 12 -9.00 -9.49 21.94
N LEU A 13 -8.67 -10.61 21.28
CA LEU A 13 -7.31 -11.15 21.26
C LEU A 13 -6.31 -10.10 20.76
N PHE A 14 -6.58 -9.43 19.63
CA PHE A 14 -5.68 -8.42 19.10
C PHE A 14 -5.58 -7.17 19.98
N LEU A 15 -6.67 -6.74 20.62
CA LEU A 15 -6.61 -5.67 21.63
C LEU A 15 -5.74 -6.07 22.84
N LEU A 16 -5.83 -7.32 23.30
CA LEU A 16 -4.95 -7.83 24.34
C LEU A 16 -3.49 -7.86 23.89
N LEU A 17 -3.21 -8.27 22.66
CA LEU A 17 -1.85 -8.28 22.10
C LEU A 17 -1.27 -6.85 22.01
N ILE A 18 -2.06 -5.86 21.57
CA ILE A 18 -1.66 -4.45 21.56
C ILE A 18 -1.30 -3.97 22.98
N ARG A 19 -2.06 -4.40 23.99
CA ARG A 19 -1.82 -4.02 25.39
C ARG A 19 -0.61 -4.74 26.02
N LYS A 20 -0.38 -6.00 25.68
CA LYS A 20 0.56 -6.88 26.40
C LYS A 20 1.94 -7.00 25.74
N LEU A 21 2.02 -6.91 24.41
CA LEU A 21 3.29 -7.08 23.71
C LEU A 21 4.14 -5.82 23.81
N ARG A 22 5.39 -5.96 24.27
CA ARG A 22 6.40 -4.88 24.26
C ARG A 22 6.65 -4.30 22.87
N PHE A 23 6.38 -5.09 21.83
CA PHE A 23 6.42 -4.62 20.45
C PHE A 23 5.53 -3.39 20.23
N PHE A 24 4.36 -3.29 20.87
CA PHE A 24 3.45 -2.14 20.75
C PHE A 24 3.70 -1.05 21.79
N ALA A 25 4.72 -1.19 22.64
CA ALA A 25 5.15 -0.11 23.51
C ALA A 25 5.69 1.06 22.66
N ALA A 26 5.21 2.25 22.97
CA ALA A 26 5.51 3.49 22.27
C ALA A 26 5.54 4.63 23.30
N GLU A 27 6.61 5.40 23.30
CA GLU A 27 6.62 6.70 23.97
C GLU A 27 5.68 7.63 23.18
N GLY A 28 4.87 8.41 23.89
CA GLY A 28 3.87 9.36 23.34
C GLY A 28 2.55 8.82 22.79
N LEU A 29 2.42 7.52 22.52
CA LEU A 29 1.14 6.88 22.18
C LEU A 29 0.66 5.95 23.30
N SER A 30 -0.44 6.31 23.95
CA SER A 30 -1.02 5.50 25.02
C SER A 30 -1.70 4.24 24.46
N VAL A 31 -1.75 3.16 25.24
CA VAL A 31 -2.46 1.92 24.87
C VAL A 31 -3.93 2.17 24.49
N PRO A 32 -4.70 3.04 25.20
CA PRO A 32 -6.05 3.40 24.77
C PRO A 32 -6.09 4.05 23.37
N MET A 33 -5.12 4.93 23.05
CA MET A 33 -5.04 5.55 21.73
C MET A 33 -4.74 4.51 20.65
N LEU A 34 -3.76 3.62 20.87
CA LEU A 34 -3.46 2.52 19.94
C LEU A 34 -4.67 1.59 19.74
N SER A 35 -5.39 1.27 20.82
CA SER A 35 -6.62 0.46 20.76
C SER A 35 -7.71 1.16 19.96
N ALA A 36 -7.91 2.47 20.16
CA ALA A 36 -8.89 3.26 19.41
C ALA A 36 -8.54 3.33 17.91
N LEU A 37 -7.27 3.53 17.56
CA LEU A 37 -6.80 3.52 16.18
C LEU A 37 -7.02 2.15 15.52
N PHE A 38 -6.77 1.05 16.23
CA PHE A 38 -7.06 -0.30 15.74
C PHE A 38 -8.56 -0.53 15.54
N LEU A 39 -9.41 -0.12 16.49
CA LEU A 39 -10.86 -0.22 16.37
C LEU A 39 -11.39 0.58 15.17
N LEU A 40 -10.89 1.80 14.97
CA LEU A 40 -11.24 2.62 13.81
C LEU A 40 -10.84 1.94 12.49
N LYS A 41 -9.69 1.25 12.48
CA LYS A 41 -9.25 0.46 11.32
C LYS A 41 -10.19 -0.70 11.00
N VAL A 42 -10.65 -1.41 12.04
CA VAL A 42 -11.67 -2.48 11.89
C VAL A 42 -12.98 -1.90 11.35
N LEU A 43 -13.41 -0.74 11.86
CA LEU A 43 -14.59 -0.03 11.33
C LEU A 43 -14.41 0.34 9.85
N GLY A 44 -13.21 0.77 9.44
CA GLY A 44 -12.88 1.00 8.03
C GLY A 44 -13.03 -0.25 7.17
N GLY A 45 -12.58 -1.41 7.67
CA GLY A 45 -12.78 -2.71 7.01
C GLY A 45 -14.23 -3.16 6.93
N LEU A 46 -15.03 -2.89 7.98
CA LEU A 46 -16.47 -3.15 7.97
C LEU A 46 -17.22 -2.20 7.02
N ALA A 47 -16.80 -0.94 6.93
CA ALA A 47 -17.33 0.02 5.97
C ALA A 47 -17.03 -0.44 4.52
N LEU A 48 -15.83 -0.92 4.24
CA LEU A 48 -15.47 -1.51 2.95
C LEU A 48 -16.37 -2.70 2.61
N TRP A 49 -16.59 -3.60 3.58
CA TRP A 49 -17.54 -4.70 3.44
C TRP A 49 -18.96 -4.23 3.15
N TRP A 50 -19.45 -3.24 3.89
CA TRP A 50 -20.79 -2.70 3.69
C TRP A 50 -20.96 -2.12 2.29
N VAL A 51 -19.99 -1.34 1.80
CA VAL A 51 -19.99 -0.77 0.45
C VAL A 51 -20.00 -1.86 -0.63
N TYR A 52 -19.13 -2.87 -0.53
CA TYR A 52 -19.08 -3.99 -1.48
C TYR A 52 -20.26 -4.96 -1.38
N THR A 53 -21.09 -4.88 -0.35
CA THR A 53 -22.25 -5.75 -0.19
C THR A 53 -23.53 -5.08 -0.67
N TYR A 54 -23.72 -3.81 -0.32
CA TYR A 54 -24.98 -3.12 -0.52
C TYR A 54 -24.96 -2.13 -1.69
N HIS A 55 -23.80 -1.57 -2.03
CA HIS A 55 -23.65 -0.60 -3.11
C HIS A 55 -23.13 -1.26 -4.40
N TYR A 56 -22.00 -1.97 -4.32
CA TYR A 56 -21.47 -2.75 -5.45
C TYR A 56 -21.92 -4.20 -5.35
N ARG A 57 -23.17 -4.48 -5.73
CA ARG A 57 -23.85 -5.76 -5.47
C ARG A 57 -23.27 -6.97 -6.21
N ASP A 58 -22.47 -6.73 -7.25
CA ASP A 58 -21.78 -7.82 -7.95
C ASP A 58 -20.60 -8.33 -7.13
N ARG A 59 -20.84 -9.47 -6.47
CA ARG A 59 -19.86 -10.15 -5.64
C ARG A 59 -18.66 -10.66 -6.44
N SER A 60 -18.86 -11.03 -7.71
CA SER A 60 -17.82 -11.66 -8.53
C SER A 60 -16.70 -10.69 -8.92
N THR A 61 -17.04 -9.40 -9.06
CA THR A 61 -16.10 -8.32 -9.41
C THR A 61 -15.58 -7.57 -8.19
N ALA A 62 -16.22 -7.72 -7.02
CA ALA A 62 -15.78 -7.09 -5.78
C ALA A 62 -14.47 -7.71 -5.25
N ASP A 63 -13.40 -6.90 -5.23
CA ASP A 63 -12.07 -7.28 -4.72
C ASP A 63 -12.06 -7.93 -3.33
N LEU A 64 -13.02 -7.54 -2.51
CA LEU A 64 -13.22 -8.08 -1.17
C LEU A 64 -13.61 -9.56 -1.20
N TYR A 65 -14.52 -9.94 -2.11
CA TYR A 65 -15.10 -11.28 -2.16
C TYR A 65 -14.36 -12.20 -3.11
N LYS A 66 -13.86 -11.68 -4.22
CA LYS A 66 -13.29 -12.50 -5.29
C LYS A 66 -12.15 -13.41 -4.83
N TYR A 67 -11.19 -12.89 -4.07
CA TYR A 67 -10.08 -13.69 -3.53
C TYR A 67 -10.51 -14.56 -2.36
N PHE A 68 -11.49 -14.09 -1.59
CA PHE A 68 -12.02 -14.83 -0.46
C PHE A 68 -12.78 -16.06 -0.94
N ASP A 69 -13.63 -15.95 -1.96
CA ASP A 69 -14.43 -17.04 -2.49
C ASP A 69 -13.54 -18.09 -3.19
N ASP A 70 -12.58 -17.66 -4.02
CA ASP A 70 -11.62 -18.59 -4.65
C ASP A 70 -10.78 -19.35 -3.61
N SER A 71 -10.46 -18.72 -2.48
CA SER A 71 -9.75 -19.40 -1.39
C SER A 71 -10.59 -20.50 -0.71
N ALA A 72 -11.92 -20.47 -0.85
CA ALA A 72 -12.79 -21.54 -0.35
C ALA A 72 -12.58 -22.84 -1.13
N VAL A 73 -12.37 -22.74 -2.45
CA VAL A 73 -12.06 -23.88 -3.32
C VAL A 73 -10.72 -24.51 -2.95
N MET A 74 -9.72 -23.68 -2.65
CA MET A 74 -8.44 -24.20 -2.17
C MET A 74 -8.60 -24.88 -0.80
N PHE A 75 -9.35 -24.25 0.11
CA PHE A 75 -9.56 -24.74 1.46
C PHE A 75 -10.41 -26.02 1.51
N SER A 76 -11.33 -26.24 0.56
CA SER A 76 -12.14 -27.46 0.49
C SER A 76 -11.32 -28.71 0.19
N ALA A 77 -10.07 -28.58 -0.28
CA ALA A 77 -9.15 -29.70 -0.43
C ALA A 77 -8.69 -30.26 0.92
N LEU A 78 -8.72 -29.47 2.00
CA LEU A 78 -8.09 -29.82 3.28
C LEU A 78 -8.64 -31.12 3.92
N PRO A 79 -9.97 -31.36 3.97
CA PRO A 79 -10.51 -32.57 4.60
C PRO A 79 -10.18 -33.85 3.82
N ASP A 80 -10.25 -33.82 2.49
CA ASP A 80 -10.14 -35.02 1.65
C ASP A 80 -8.71 -35.25 1.12
N ARG A 81 -7.98 -34.18 0.82
CA ARG A 81 -6.62 -34.18 0.22
C ARG A 81 -5.75 -33.07 0.81
N PRO A 82 -5.31 -33.20 2.08
CA PRO A 82 -4.51 -32.17 2.75
C PRO A 82 -3.18 -31.88 2.03
N THR A 83 -2.61 -32.87 1.32
CA THR A 83 -1.41 -32.69 0.50
C THR A 83 -1.65 -31.71 -0.65
N ASP A 84 -2.81 -31.77 -1.29
CA ASP A 84 -3.18 -30.84 -2.37
C ASP A 84 -3.36 -29.42 -1.83
N TYR A 85 -4.00 -29.27 -0.66
CA TYR A 85 -4.09 -27.98 0.03
C TYR A 85 -2.70 -27.36 0.27
N VAL A 86 -1.77 -28.11 0.87
CA VAL A 86 -0.40 -27.63 1.17
C VAL A 86 0.35 -27.28 -0.12
N ARG A 87 0.25 -28.11 -1.16
CA ARG A 87 0.89 -27.87 -2.46
C ARG A 87 0.35 -26.61 -3.13
N MET A 88 -0.97 -26.40 -3.14
CA MET A 88 -1.57 -25.18 -3.68
C MET A 88 -1.19 -23.94 -2.86
N LEU A 89 -1.16 -24.06 -1.53
CA LEU A 89 -0.86 -22.97 -0.61
C LEU A 89 0.58 -22.44 -0.78
N PHE A 90 1.55 -23.34 -0.93
CA PHE A 90 2.96 -22.98 -1.07
C PHE A 90 3.50 -22.97 -2.50
N GLY A 91 2.67 -23.38 -3.48
CA GLY A 91 3.10 -23.44 -4.88
C GLY A 91 4.05 -24.60 -5.18
N ILE A 92 3.88 -25.75 -4.53
CA ILE A 92 4.80 -26.89 -4.63
C ILE A 92 4.26 -27.91 -5.64
N GLY A 93 4.79 -27.86 -6.86
CA GLY A 93 4.43 -28.79 -7.94
C GLY A 93 2.93 -28.78 -8.25
N ASN A 94 2.28 -27.63 -8.08
CA ASN A 94 0.84 -27.44 -8.28
C ASN A 94 0.49 -26.99 -9.72
N ASP A 95 1.49 -26.82 -10.57
CA ASP A 95 1.33 -26.43 -11.98
C ASP A 95 1.14 -27.66 -12.86
N SER A 96 0.01 -28.35 -12.70
CA SER A 96 -0.34 -29.52 -13.51
C SER A 96 -1.81 -29.50 -13.95
N PRO A 97 -2.15 -30.23 -15.04
CA PRO A 97 -3.55 -30.39 -15.47
C PRO A 97 -4.45 -30.88 -14.34
N TYR A 98 -3.94 -31.78 -13.49
CA TYR A 98 -4.65 -32.28 -12.31
C TYR A 98 -5.15 -31.17 -11.37
N PHE A 99 -4.28 -30.21 -10.99
CA PHE A 99 -4.71 -29.11 -10.11
C PHE A 99 -5.61 -28.12 -10.86
N THR A 100 -5.36 -27.94 -12.15
CA THR A 100 -6.15 -27.04 -12.99
C THR A 100 -7.59 -27.52 -13.07
N GLU A 101 -7.81 -28.74 -13.53
CA GLU A 101 -9.13 -29.34 -13.73
C GLU A 101 -9.88 -29.58 -12.42
N ARG A 102 -9.16 -29.88 -11.32
CA ARG A 102 -9.80 -30.19 -10.04
C ARG A 102 -10.11 -28.96 -9.19
N TYR A 103 -9.29 -27.91 -9.28
CA TYR A 103 -9.38 -26.75 -8.38
C TYR A 103 -9.42 -25.42 -9.13
N TYR A 104 -8.45 -25.15 -10.01
CA TYR A 104 -8.26 -23.79 -10.54
C TYR A 104 -9.32 -23.35 -11.54
N ILE A 105 -9.93 -24.26 -12.31
CA ILE A 105 -11.06 -23.91 -13.18
C ILE A 105 -12.29 -23.44 -12.40
N HIS A 106 -12.38 -23.75 -11.11
CA HIS A 106 -13.47 -23.33 -10.22
C HIS A 106 -13.14 -22.03 -9.48
N MET A 107 -11.95 -21.45 -9.70
CA MET A 107 -11.53 -20.18 -9.13
C MET A 107 -11.63 -19.09 -10.20
N ASN A 108 -12.49 -18.09 -9.97
CA ASN A 108 -12.80 -17.07 -10.97
C ASN A 108 -11.62 -16.13 -11.27
N ASN A 109 -10.66 -15.99 -10.34
CA ASN A 109 -9.56 -15.03 -10.42
C ASN A 109 -8.18 -15.69 -10.37
N TRP A 110 -8.11 -17.02 -10.41
CA TRP A 110 -6.84 -17.73 -10.50
C TRP A 110 -6.17 -17.54 -11.86
N PHE A 111 -6.95 -17.61 -12.94
CA PHE A 111 -6.54 -17.22 -14.28
C PHE A 111 -7.24 -15.91 -14.67
N ARG A 112 -6.51 -14.95 -15.23
CA ARG A 112 -7.07 -13.67 -15.68
C ARG A 112 -6.88 -13.51 -17.17
N GLN A 113 -7.92 -13.04 -17.86
CA GLN A 113 -7.93 -12.86 -19.31
C GLN A 113 -7.02 -11.71 -19.79
N TYR A 114 -6.83 -10.66 -18.97
CA TYR A 114 -6.02 -9.48 -19.30
C TYR A 114 -4.87 -9.27 -18.32
N GLU A 115 -3.89 -10.17 -18.31
CA GLU A 115 -2.76 -10.06 -17.39
C GLU A 115 -1.42 -10.42 -18.04
N GLY A 116 -0.70 -9.42 -18.56
CA GLY A 116 0.71 -9.55 -18.95
C GLY A 116 1.71 -9.39 -17.79
N ASN A 117 1.34 -9.75 -16.55
CA ASN A 117 2.28 -9.67 -15.41
C ASN A 117 3.25 -10.86 -15.46
N LEU A 118 4.49 -10.66 -14.99
CA LEU A 118 5.40 -11.77 -14.66
C LEU A 118 4.80 -12.73 -13.61
N TYR A 119 3.83 -12.26 -12.80
CA TYR A 119 3.13 -13.06 -11.78
C TYR A 119 1.72 -12.51 -11.51
N ASN A 120 0.72 -13.39 -11.35
CA ASN A 120 -0.64 -13.01 -10.96
C ASN A 120 -0.72 -12.72 -9.45
N ASP A 121 -0.76 -11.44 -9.11
CA ASP A 121 -0.83 -10.94 -7.73
C ASP A 121 -2.08 -11.40 -6.95
N SER A 122 -3.09 -11.96 -7.64
CA SER A 122 -4.29 -12.57 -7.05
C SER A 122 -3.97 -13.84 -6.28
N HIS A 123 -3.00 -14.64 -6.75
CA HIS A 123 -2.62 -15.92 -6.13
C HIS A 123 -2.19 -15.71 -4.68
N THR A 124 -1.45 -14.63 -4.41
CA THR A 124 -0.99 -14.27 -3.06
C THR A 124 -2.16 -14.05 -2.11
N LEU A 125 -3.21 -13.35 -2.55
CA LEU A 125 -4.39 -13.08 -1.72
C LEU A 125 -5.28 -14.31 -1.55
N ILE A 126 -5.41 -15.13 -2.59
CA ILE A 126 -6.16 -16.41 -2.52
C ILE A 126 -5.48 -17.33 -1.50
N ARG A 127 -4.16 -17.53 -1.62
CA ARG A 127 -3.36 -18.34 -0.68
C ARG A 127 -3.43 -17.80 0.75
N LEU A 128 -3.29 -16.49 0.94
CA LEU A 128 -3.42 -15.88 2.27
C LEU A 128 -4.81 -16.15 2.87
N ASN A 129 -5.89 -15.92 2.12
CA ASN A 129 -7.24 -16.20 2.62
C ASN A 129 -7.42 -17.70 2.90
N ALA A 130 -6.85 -18.60 2.08
CA ALA A 130 -6.92 -20.04 2.32
C ALA A 130 -6.19 -20.45 3.62
N LEU A 131 -5.08 -19.79 3.96
CA LEU A 131 -4.40 -19.94 5.24
C LEU A 131 -5.26 -19.41 6.40
N LEU A 132 -5.82 -18.21 6.26
CA LEU A 132 -6.65 -17.60 7.30
C LEU A 132 -7.94 -18.39 7.58
N ARG A 133 -8.45 -19.16 6.60
CA ARG A 133 -9.61 -20.06 6.76
C ARG A 133 -9.42 -21.12 7.84
N LEU A 134 -8.19 -21.55 8.12
CA LEU A 134 -7.88 -22.46 9.24
C LEU A 134 -8.31 -21.88 10.59
N PHE A 135 -8.22 -20.56 10.73
CA PHE A 135 -8.48 -19.83 11.97
C PHE A 135 -9.88 -19.21 12.00
N SER A 136 -10.43 -18.87 10.82
CA SER A 136 -11.70 -18.18 10.68
C SER A 136 -12.91 -19.09 10.49
N ALA A 137 -12.70 -20.38 10.23
CA ALA A 137 -13.74 -21.31 9.78
C ALA A 137 -14.51 -20.79 8.55
N GLY A 138 -13.87 -19.98 7.70
CA GLY A 138 -14.50 -19.37 6.53
C GLY A 138 -15.43 -18.19 6.83
N HIS A 139 -15.30 -17.54 7.98
CA HIS A 139 -16.05 -16.34 8.30
C HIS A 139 -15.33 -15.06 7.86
N MET A 140 -15.95 -14.30 6.96
CA MET A 140 -15.34 -13.11 6.34
C MET A 140 -14.93 -12.02 7.34
N HIS A 141 -15.76 -11.75 8.35
CA HIS A 141 -15.45 -10.71 9.34
C HIS A 141 -14.22 -11.01 10.19
N VAL A 142 -13.87 -12.29 10.37
CA VAL A 142 -12.60 -12.67 11.01
C VAL A 142 -11.42 -12.28 10.12
N HIS A 143 -11.52 -12.48 8.80
CA HIS A 143 -10.51 -12.02 7.85
C HIS A 143 -10.40 -10.49 7.85
N THR A 144 -11.52 -9.77 7.96
CA THR A 144 -11.51 -8.31 8.12
C THR A 144 -10.74 -7.87 9.36
N VAL A 145 -11.00 -8.50 10.52
CA VAL A 145 -10.29 -8.17 11.77
C VAL A 145 -8.80 -8.51 11.66
N MET A 146 -8.43 -9.66 11.08
CA MET A 146 -7.03 -10.06 10.86
C MET A 146 -6.31 -9.11 9.89
N ALA A 147 -6.94 -8.73 8.78
CA ALA A 147 -6.38 -7.80 7.81
C ALA A 147 -6.22 -6.39 8.40
N ALA A 148 -7.21 -5.92 9.16
CA ALA A 148 -7.11 -4.66 9.90
C ALA A 148 -5.93 -4.70 10.89
N PHE A 149 -5.70 -5.82 11.57
CA PHE A 149 -4.57 -5.98 12.49
C PHE A 149 -3.23 -5.97 11.75
N MET A 150 -3.09 -6.70 10.63
CA MET A 150 -1.90 -6.64 9.79
C MET A 150 -1.61 -5.21 9.31
N SER A 151 -2.62 -4.50 8.78
CA SER A 151 -2.45 -3.12 8.36
C SER A 151 -2.09 -2.19 9.51
N PHE A 152 -2.73 -2.35 10.67
CA PHE A 152 -2.41 -1.59 11.89
C PHE A 152 -0.96 -1.80 12.32
N THR A 153 -0.48 -3.05 12.36
CA THR A 153 0.92 -3.38 12.66
C THR A 153 1.87 -2.71 11.66
N GLY A 154 1.54 -2.74 10.37
CA GLY A 154 2.29 -2.03 9.33
C GLY A 154 2.39 -0.52 9.59
N LEU A 155 1.26 0.14 9.77
CA LEU A 155 1.21 1.58 10.05
C LEU A 155 1.91 1.94 11.37
N PHE A 156 1.81 1.09 12.40
CA PHE A 156 2.47 1.28 13.68
C PHE A 156 4.00 1.17 13.55
N THR A 157 4.49 0.19 12.80
CA THR A 157 5.94 0.09 12.52
C THR A 157 6.44 1.22 11.62
N LEU A 158 5.62 1.69 10.68
CA LEU A 158 5.92 2.90 9.91
C LEU A 158 6.00 4.15 10.81
N TRP A 159 5.09 4.27 11.78
CA TRP A 159 5.17 5.31 12.81
C TRP A 159 6.47 5.18 13.61
N LYS A 160 6.84 3.98 14.07
CA LYS A 160 8.12 3.75 14.77
C LYS A 160 9.34 4.09 13.93
N ALA A 161 9.28 3.84 12.63
CA ALA A 161 10.34 4.16 11.71
C ALA A 161 10.57 5.68 11.66
N PHE A 162 9.50 6.47 11.57
CA PHE A 162 9.60 7.92 11.34
C PHE A 162 9.60 8.79 12.61
N VAL A 163 9.08 8.29 13.73
CA VAL A 163 8.95 9.07 14.98
C VAL A 163 10.26 9.74 15.46
N PRO A 164 11.47 9.17 15.28
CA PRO A 164 12.71 9.81 15.73
C PRO A 164 12.96 11.20 15.09
N TRP A 165 12.36 11.49 13.93
CA TRP A 165 12.49 12.79 13.25
C TRP A 165 11.35 13.77 13.57
N PHE A 166 10.35 13.34 14.34
CA PHE A 166 9.20 14.17 14.68
C PHE A 166 9.34 14.89 16.02
N GLY A 167 10.29 14.47 16.88
CA GLY A 167 10.45 15.02 18.24
C GLY A 167 9.15 14.87 19.02
N GLU A 168 8.70 15.92 19.71
CA GLU A 168 7.46 15.90 20.52
C GLU A 168 6.15 15.82 19.70
N ARG A 169 6.20 15.65 18.36
CA ARG A 169 5.04 15.61 17.46
C ARG A 169 4.59 14.20 17.08
N GLU A 170 4.81 13.25 17.97
CA GLU A 170 4.59 11.83 17.70
C GLU A 170 3.11 11.51 17.43
N ARG A 171 2.20 12.23 18.11
CA ARG A 171 0.74 12.13 17.87
C ARG A 171 0.32 12.67 16.51
N LEU A 172 0.96 13.74 16.03
CA LEU A 172 0.72 14.26 14.68
C LEU A 172 1.05 13.20 13.64
N LEU A 173 2.22 12.55 13.77
CA LEU A 173 2.60 11.45 12.87
C LEU A 173 1.57 10.32 12.92
N ALA A 174 1.07 9.94 14.10
CA ALA A 174 0.02 8.94 14.21
C ALA A 174 -1.27 9.36 13.48
N PHE A 175 -1.71 10.61 13.64
CA PHE A 175 -2.90 11.09 12.93
C PHE A 175 -2.72 11.07 11.41
N LEU A 176 -1.57 11.51 10.91
CA LEU A 176 -1.26 11.52 9.46
C LEU A 176 -1.14 10.12 8.85
N LEU A 177 -0.76 9.12 9.65
CA LEU A 177 -0.61 7.73 9.19
C LEU A 177 -1.93 6.95 9.25
N PHE A 178 -2.69 7.09 10.34
CA PHE A 178 -3.82 6.21 10.62
C PHE A 178 -5.17 6.79 10.20
N LEU A 179 -5.35 8.11 10.25
CA LEU A 179 -6.65 8.74 10.03
C LEU A 179 -7.01 9.16 8.59
N PRO A 180 -6.11 9.19 7.57
CA PRO A 180 -6.56 9.46 6.21
C PRO A 180 -7.72 8.53 5.81
N PRO A 181 -8.87 9.06 5.34
CA PRO A 181 -10.05 8.25 5.03
C PRO A 181 -9.76 7.09 4.08
N SER A 182 -8.95 7.32 3.04
CA SER A 182 -8.53 6.28 2.09
C SER A 182 -7.73 5.16 2.77
N VAL A 183 -6.85 5.50 3.72
CA VAL A 183 -6.04 4.54 4.47
C VAL A 183 -6.92 3.72 5.41
N LEU A 184 -7.88 4.34 6.11
CA LEU A 184 -8.84 3.62 6.94
C LEU A 184 -9.69 2.66 6.13
N PHE A 185 -10.24 3.14 5.01
CA PHE A 185 -11.17 2.39 4.16
C PHE A 185 -10.47 1.26 3.40
N TRP A 186 -9.48 1.58 2.55
CA TRP A 186 -8.87 0.59 1.66
C TRP A 186 -7.97 -0.39 2.38
N ALA A 187 -7.27 0.04 3.42
CA ALA A 187 -6.36 -0.85 4.16
C ALA A 187 -7.00 -1.48 5.42
N GLY A 188 -8.27 -1.20 5.69
CA GLY A 188 -9.01 -1.84 6.79
C GLY A 188 -9.56 -3.24 6.48
N GLY A 189 -9.74 -3.57 5.20
CA GLY A 189 -10.30 -4.87 4.78
C GLY A 189 -9.27 -5.90 4.27
N PRO A 190 -9.70 -7.15 4.01
CA PRO A 190 -8.88 -8.23 3.49
C PRO A 190 -8.62 -8.09 1.98
N VAL A 191 -8.12 -6.92 1.58
CA VAL A 191 -7.68 -6.59 0.22
C VAL A 191 -6.17 -6.33 0.20
N LYS A 192 -5.58 -6.20 -1.00
CA LYS A 192 -4.13 -6.06 -1.19
C LYS A 192 -3.50 -4.92 -0.37
N GLU A 193 -4.21 -3.83 -0.16
CA GLU A 193 -3.72 -2.65 0.56
C GLU A 193 -3.41 -2.93 2.04
N SER A 194 -4.13 -3.82 2.72
CA SER A 194 -3.84 -4.13 4.13
C SER A 194 -2.48 -4.83 4.28
N LEU A 195 -2.22 -5.82 3.42
CA LEU A 195 -0.95 -6.56 3.39
C LEU A 195 0.20 -5.70 2.85
N LEU A 196 -0.09 -4.79 1.92
CA LEU A 196 0.86 -3.79 1.43
C LEU A 196 1.39 -2.92 2.58
N PHE A 197 0.51 -2.34 3.40
CA PHE A 197 0.94 -1.50 4.53
C PHE A 197 1.71 -2.31 5.59
N PHE A 198 1.31 -3.56 5.84
CA PHE A 198 2.05 -4.46 6.70
C PHE A 198 3.49 -4.62 6.25
N ALA A 199 3.70 -4.95 4.97
CA ALA A 199 5.01 -5.19 4.40
C ALA A 199 5.86 -3.91 4.28
N VAL A 200 5.28 -2.79 3.81
CA VAL A 200 5.98 -1.50 3.70
C VAL A 200 6.44 -1.00 5.08
N GLY A 201 5.55 -1.06 6.08
CA GLY A 201 5.85 -0.59 7.44
C GLY A 201 6.97 -1.38 8.08
N LEU A 202 6.88 -2.72 8.06
CA LEU A 202 7.91 -3.59 8.63
C LEU A 202 9.25 -3.47 7.89
N LEU A 203 9.21 -3.38 6.56
CA LEU A 203 10.42 -3.20 5.75
C LEU A 203 11.15 -1.92 6.13
N LEU A 204 10.45 -0.77 6.15
CA LEU A 204 11.08 0.51 6.47
C LEU A 204 11.55 0.60 7.92
N TRP A 205 10.74 0.10 8.85
CA TRP A 205 11.13 0.01 10.25
C TRP A 205 12.42 -0.80 10.42
N GLN A 206 12.49 -1.99 9.80
CA GLN A 206 13.67 -2.83 9.91
C GLN A 206 14.89 -2.23 9.21
N VAL A 207 14.72 -1.59 8.04
CA VAL A 207 15.82 -0.91 7.35
C VAL A 207 16.36 0.23 8.21
N PHE A 208 15.51 1.08 8.78
CA PHE A 208 15.94 2.20 9.62
C PHE A 208 16.58 1.73 10.92
N HIS A 209 16.03 0.67 11.55
CA HIS A 209 16.64 0.02 12.69
C HIS A 209 18.05 -0.49 12.34
N SER A 210 18.23 -1.11 11.17
CA SER A 210 19.51 -1.67 10.72
C SER A 210 20.54 -0.59 10.36
N ILE A 211 20.09 0.58 9.90
CA ILE A 211 20.97 1.75 9.71
C ILE A 211 21.57 2.20 11.04
N GLN A 212 20.77 2.18 12.12
CA GLN A 212 21.18 2.68 13.43
C GLN A 212 21.97 1.66 14.26
N HIS A 213 21.58 0.38 14.21
CA HIS A 213 22.10 -0.67 15.10
C HIS A 213 22.90 -1.76 14.37
N GLY A 214 23.10 -1.60 13.06
CA GLY A 214 23.71 -2.62 12.21
C GLY A 214 22.74 -3.70 11.76
N LEU A 215 23.13 -4.42 10.71
CA LEU A 215 22.35 -5.50 10.11
C LEU A 215 22.60 -6.81 10.85
N ASN A 216 21.53 -7.52 11.22
CA ASN A 216 21.61 -8.85 11.84
C ASN A 216 20.75 -9.88 11.07
N ALA A 217 20.93 -11.17 11.35
CA ALA A 217 20.24 -12.25 10.62
C ALA A 217 18.70 -12.13 10.65
N LYS A 218 18.12 -11.74 11.80
CA LYS A 218 16.68 -11.51 11.93
C LYS A 218 16.22 -10.35 11.06
N GLY A 219 17.00 -9.26 11.01
CA GLY A 219 16.73 -8.10 10.19
C GLY A 219 16.80 -8.41 8.70
N ILE A 220 17.79 -9.20 8.26
CA ILE A 220 17.88 -9.71 6.89
C ILE A 220 16.65 -10.51 6.53
N LEU A 221 16.23 -11.44 7.41
CA LEU A 221 15.05 -12.26 7.17
C LEU A 221 13.79 -11.41 7.01
N ILE A 222 13.59 -10.39 7.86
CA ILE A 222 12.44 -9.48 7.78
C ILE A 222 12.48 -8.67 6.48
N ILE A 223 13.64 -8.10 6.13
CA ILE A 223 13.82 -7.30 4.90
C ILE A 223 13.53 -8.15 3.67
N LEU A 224 14.11 -9.35 3.58
CA LEU A 224 13.88 -10.26 2.46
C LEU A 224 12.41 -10.72 2.38
N SER A 225 11.81 -11.13 3.50
CA SER A 225 10.41 -11.59 3.53
C SER A 225 9.45 -10.47 3.10
N CYS A 226 9.64 -9.25 3.61
CA CYS A 226 8.78 -8.12 3.22
C CYS A 226 9.02 -7.71 1.76
N SER A 227 10.26 -7.78 1.27
CA SER A 227 10.58 -7.46 -0.13
C SER A 227 9.96 -8.48 -1.08
N VAL A 228 10.03 -9.78 -0.76
CA VAL A 228 9.38 -10.86 -1.53
C VAL A 228 7.87 -10.70 -1.51
N LEU A 229 7.29 -10.39 -0.35
CA LEU A 229 5.85 -10.13 -0.23
C LEU A 229 5.42 -8.93 -1.10
N LEU A 230 6.17 -7.82 -1.07
CA LEU A 230 5.90 -6.65 -1.89
C LEU A 230 6.08 -6.93 -3.39
N PHE A 231 7.06 -7.74 -3.77
CA PHE A 231 7.28 -8.16 -5.15
C PHE A 231 6.03 -8.88 -5.70
N TYR A 232 5.49 -9.85 -4.96
CA TYR A 232 4.31 -10.62 -5.39
C TYR A 232 2.97 -9.89 -5.19
N LEU A 233 2.91 -8.85 -4.36
CA LEU A 233 1.71 -8.05 -4.17
C LEU A 233 1.62 -6.88 -5.14
N LYS A 234 2.64 -6.02 -5.12
CA LYS A 234 2.69 -4.74 -5.83
C LYS A 234 4.15 -4.38 -6.11
N PHE A 235 4.75 -5.10 -7.05
CA PHE A 235 6.11 -4.88 -7.52
C PHE A 235 6.42 -3.40 -7.78
N TYR A 236 5.50 -2.69 -8.42
CA TYR A 236 5.66 -1.27 -8.75
C TYR A 236 5.80 -0.36 -7.51
N VAL A 237 5.18 -0.70 -6.37
CA VAL A 237 5.34 0.05 -5.11
C VAL A 237 6.74 -0.15 -4.56
N LEU A 238 7.25 -1.39 -4.56
CA LEU A 238 8.63 -1.67 -4.15
C LEU A 238 9.63 -0.94 -5.04
N MET A 239 9.49 -1.06 -6.37
CA MET A 239 10.40 -0.42 -7.32
C MET A 239 10.38 1.11 -7.23
N SER A 240 9.23 1.72 -6.94
CA SER A 240 9.13 3.17 -6.72
C SER A 240 9.84 3.62 -5.44
N MET A 241 9.95 2.75 -4.45
CA MET A 241 10.56 3.06 -3.15
C MET A 241 12.08 2.84 -3.13
N LEU A 242 12.59 1.87 -3.90
CA LEU A 242 14.00 1.46 -3.89
C LEU A 242 15.01 2.59 -4.15
N PRO A 243 14.86 3.45 -5.18
CA PRO A 243 15.84 4.50 -5.47
C PRO A 243 15.99 5.47 -4.29
N GLY A 244 14.87 5.90 -3.73
CA GLY A 244 14.87 6.79 -2.56
C GLY A 244 15.48 6.11 -1.34
N LEU A 245 15.18 4.82 -1.12
CA LEU A 245 15.70 4.08 0.02
C LEU A 245 17.22 3.89 -0.06
N VAL A 246 17.75 3.55 -1.23
CA VAL A 246 19.19 3.44 -1.49
C VAL A 246 19.89 4.79 -1.26
N ALA A 247 19.31 5.89 -1.78
CA ALA A 247 19.85 7.23 -1.57
C ALA A 247 19.84 7.64 -0.09
N LEU A 248 18.78 7.29 0.65
CA LEU A 248 18.66 7.53 2.09
C LEU A 248 19.71 6.75 2.88
N ILE A 249 19.89 5.45 2.59
CA ILE A 249 20.93 4.61 3.22
C ILE A 249 22.32 5.21 2.96
N TRP A 250 22.61 5.63 1.72
CA TRP A 250 23.88 6.28 1.40
C TRP A 250 24.08 7.59 2.17
N CYS A 251 23.03 8.41 2.30
CA CYS A 251 23.09 9.63 3.10
C CYS A 251 23.29 9.36 4.60
N ALA A 252 22.79 8.24 5.13
CA ALA A 252 23.00 7.85 6.51
C ALA A 252 24.46 7.45 6.79
N TRP A 253 25.12 6.74 5.87
CA TRP A 253 26.52 6.35 6.03
C TRP A 253 27.53 7.48 5.84
N ARG A 254 27.18 8.49 5.04
CA ARG A 254 28.05 9.63 4.78
C ARG A 254 27.20 10.92 4.86
N PRO A 255 27.22 11.71 5.93
CA PRO A 255 26.47 12.96 5.94
C PRO A 255 26.94 13.94 4.84
N GLY A 256 26.06 14.82 4.35
CA GLY A 256 26.38 15.88 3.39
C GLY A 256 26.06 15.58 1.91
N ARG A 257 25.97 16.64 1.08
CA ARG A 257 25.62 16.60 -0.36
C ARG A 257 24.34 15.79 -0.68
N THR A 258 23.32 15.86 0.18
CA THR A 258 22.10 15.05 0.07
C THR A 258 21.42 15.14 -1.29
N PHE A 259 21.22 16.36 -1.82
CA PHE A 259 20.57 16.55 -3.12
C PHE A 259 21.32 15.88 -4.28
N PHE A 260 22.65 16.02 -4.31
CA PHE A 260 23.49 15.40 -5.33
C PHE A 260 23.35 13.86 -5.32
N ARG A 261 23.34 13.25 -4.14
CA ARG A 261 23.25 11.79 -4.03
C ARG A 261 21.90 11.26 -4.42
N PHE A 262 20.82 11.93 -4.01
CA PHE A 262 19.49 11.59 -4.48
C PHE A 262 19.39 11.74 -6.00
N GLY A 263 19.89 12.83 -6.57
CA GLY A 263 19.93 13.05 -8.02
C GLY A 263 20.71 11.95 -8.75
N LEU A 264 21.90 11.60 -8.24
CA LEU A 264 22.74 10.55 -8.83
C LEU A 264 22.08 9.18 -8.75
N VAL A 265 21.53 8.78 -7.59
CA VAL A 265 20.86 7.48 -7.45
C VAL A 265 19.62 7.40 -8.34
N LEU A 266 18.79 8.45 -8.38
CA LEU A 266 17.63 8.48 -9.27
C LEU A 266 18.04 8.38 -10.74
N LEU A 267 19.10 9.08 -11.14
CA LEU A 267 19.64 9.00 -12.50
C LEU A 267 20.14 7.58 -12.82
N LEU A 268 20.92 6.96 -11.92
CA LEU A 268 21.43 5.60 -12.12
C LEU A 268 20.29 4.57 -12.22
N PHE A 269 19.26 4.68 -11.38
CA PHE A 269 18.09 3.81 -11.46
C PHE A 269 17.29 4.05 -12.74
N LEU A 270 17.15 5.30 -13.19
CA LEU A 270 16.48 5.63 -14.45
C LEU A 270 17.25 5.03 -15.64
N VAL A 271 18.57 5.23 -15.70
CA VAL A 271 19.41 4.63 -16.76
C VAL A 271 19.34 3.11 -16.72
N ALA A 272 19.45 2.49 -15.54
CA ALA A 272 19.34 1.04 -15.39
C ALA A 272 17.96 0.53 -15.85
N ALA A 273 16.87 1.20 -15.49
CA ALA A 273 15.52 0.83 -15.89
C ALA A 273 15.31 0.92 -17.41
N LEU A 274 15.80 1.98 -18.06
CA LEU A 274 15.69 2.13 -19.52
C LEU A 274 16.52 1.09 -20.28
N ASN A 275 17.62 0.62 -19.69
CA ASN A 275 18.56 -0.33 -20.30
C ASN A 275 18.39 -1.78 -19.80
N ILE A 276 17.34 -2.06 -19.02
CA ILE A 276 17.13 -3.39 -18.41
C ILE A 276 16.94 -4.50 -19.45
N HIS A 277 16.46 -4.16 -20.65
CA HIS A 277 16.27 -5.08 -21.77
C HIS A 277 17.58 -5.71 -22.28
N HIS A 278 18.74 -5.09 -22.00
CA HIS A 278 20.05 -5.69 -22.30
C HIS A 278 20.44 -6.79 -21.30
N LEU A 279 19.93 -6.72 -20.06
CA LEU A 279 20.17 -7.73 -19.02
C LEU A 279 19.13 -8.84 -19.07
N VAL A 280 17.88 -8.50 -19.38
CA VAL A 280 16.76 -9.43 -19.50
C VAL A 280 16.16 -9.24 -20.89
N PRO A 281 16.61 -10.02 -21.89
CA PRO A 281 16.09 -9.91 -23.25
C PRO A 281 14.56 -9.99 -23.29
N GLY A 282 13.93 -9.04 -23.98
CA GLY A 282 12.46 -8.95 -24.08
C GLY A 282 11.79 -8.18 -22.94
N PHE A 283 12.53 -7.69 -21.95
CA PHE A 283 11.97 -6.88 -20.86
C PHE A 283 12.28 -5.39 -21.04
N ASN A 284 11.42 -4.66 -21.76
CA ASN A 284 11.52 -3.21 -21.90
C ASN A 284 10.50 -2.52 -20.97
N ILE A 285 10.99 -1.72 -20.01
CA ILE A 285 10.12 -1.08 -19.01
C ILE A 285 9.08 -0.13 -19.63
N LEU A 286 9.42 0.57 -20.71
CA LEU A 286 8.50 1.50 -21.37
C LEU A 286 7.38 0.75 -22.08
N GLU A 287 7.71 -0.38 -22.72
CA GLU A 287 6.71 -1.26 -23.33
C GLU A 287 5.82 -1.90 -22.27
N VAL A 288 6.38 -2.39 -21.16
CA VAL A 288 5.59 -2.95 -20.06
C VAL A 288 4.59 -1.91 -19.53
N LEU A 289 5.02 -0.68 -19.29
CA LEU A 289 4.10 0.39 -18.84
C LEU A 289 3.07 0.77 -19.91
N PHE A 290 3.46 0.81 -21.19
CA PHE A 290 2.56 1.06 -22.31
C PHE A 290 1.49 -0.02 -22.45
N TRP A 291 1.86 -1.30 -22.38
CA TRP A 291 0.90 -2.40 -22.42
C TRP A 291 0.00 -2.37 -21.19
N LYS A 292 0.52 -2.07 -20.00
CA LYS A 292 -0.32 -1.89 -18.81
C LYS A 292 -1.32 -0.75 -18.96
N HIS A 293 -0.89 0.38 -19.55
CA HIS A 293 -1.78 1.49 -19.87
C HIS A 293 -2.90 1.04 -20.81
N ARG A 294 -2.58 0.32 -21.90
CA ARG A 294 -3.58 -0.18 -22.85
C ARG A 294 -4.52 -1.23 -22.23
N ASP A 295 -4.00 -2.17 -21.46
CA ASP A 295 -4.79 -3.20 -20.77
C ASP A 295 -5.83 -2.57 -19.85
N PHE A 296 -5.44 -1.54 -19.09
CA PHE A 296 -6.35 -0.84 -18.17
C PHE A 296 -7.40 0.00 -18.90
N ILE A 297 -7.07 0.60 -20.05
CA ILE A 297 -8.06 1.25 -20.91
C ILE A 297 -9.05 0.22 -21.44
N GLY A 298 -8.56 -0.88 -22.03
CA GLY A 298 -9.42 -1.94 -22.57
C GLY A 298 -10.32 -2.57 -21.51
N LEU A 299 -9.82 -2.76 -20.29
CA LEU A 299 -10.64 -3.22 -19.17
C LEU A 299 -11.70 -2.19 -18.76
N ALA A 300 -11.35 -0.90 -18.74
CA ALA A 300 -12.31 0.15 -18.40
C ALA A 300 -13.45 0.25 -19.42
N ASP A 301 -13.12 0.10 -20.71
CA ASP A 301 -14.08 0.08 -21.81
C ASP A 301 -14.98 -1.17 -21.74
N LEU A 302 -14.38 -2.36 -21.54
CA LEU A 302 -15.11 -3.63 -21.40
C LEU A 302 -16.11 -3.60 -20.25
N MET A 303 -15.72 -2.99 -19.12
CA MET A 303 -16.54 -2.90 -17.91
C MET A 303 -17.48 -1.69 -17.91
N ASN A 304 -17.50 -0.86 -18.96
CA ASN A 304 -18.25 0.39 -19.04
C ASN A 304 -18.11 1.25 -17.76
N SER A 305 -16.86 1.50 -17.35
CA SER A 305 -16.57 2.14 -16.07
C SER A 305 -17.10 3.58 -16.01
N GLY A 306 -18.10 3.83 -15.15
CA GLY A 306 -18.71 5.16 -14.97
C GLY A 306 -17.80 6.24 -14.37
N SER A 307 -16.55 5.90 -14.05
CA SER A 307 -15.53 6.84 -13.55
C SER A 307 -14.27 6.86 -14.43
N TYR A 308 -14.40 6.42 -15.68
CA TYR A 308 -13.37 6.49 -16.70
C TYR A 308 -13.06 7.94 -17.09
N VAL A 309 -11.79 8.28 -17.17
CA VAL A 309 -11.27 9.55 -17.68
C VAL A 309 -10.32 9.22 -18.81
N ALA A 310 -10.69 9.62 -20.03
CA ALA A 310 -9.92 9.34 -21.23
C ALA A 310 -8.51 9.94 -21.12
N PRO A 311 -7.45 9.10 -21.07
CA PRO A 311 -6.09 9.60 -20.98
C PRO A 311 -5.59 10.03 -22.36
N PRO A 312 -4.54 10.88 -22.43
CA PRO A 312 -3.81 11.13 -23.66
C PRO A 312 -3.24 9.83 -24.27
N ALA A 313 -2.88 9.85 -25.54
CA ALA A 313 -2.16 8.73 -26.14
C ALA A 313 -0.75 8.61 -25.54
N LEU A 314 -0.36 7.39 -25.16
CA LEU A 314 0.97 7.06 -24.68
C LEU A 314 1.65 6.14 -25.70
N GLU A 315 2.93 6.37 -25.98
CA GLU A 315 3.76 5.51 -26.83
C GLU A 315 4.95 4.97 -26.03
N PRO A 316 5.52 3.81 -26.39
CA PRO A 316 6.65 3.21 -25.68
C PRO A 316 8.00 3.92 -25.99
N SER A 317 8.05 5.25 -25.83
CA SER A 317 9.24 6.07 -26.06
C SER A 317 9.48 7.04 -24.91
N VAL A 318 10.75 7.32 -24.59
CA VAL A 318 11.12 8.24 -23.50
C VAL A 318 10.46 9.61 -23.68
N GLY A 319 10.44 10.15 -24.91
CA GLY A 319 9.81 11.43 -25.21
C GLY A 319 8.31 11.45 -24.93
N SER A 320 7.60 10.36 -25.24
CA SER A 320 6.16 10.24 -24.95
C SER A 320 5.88 10.20 -23.45
N PHE A 321 6.61 9.38 -22.69
CA PHE A 321 6.48 9.32 -21.23
C PHE A 321 6.79 10.67 -20.57
N VAL A 322 7.84 11.37 -20.99
CA VAL A 322 8.17 12.71 -20.45
C VAL A 322 7.06 13.73 -20.74
N ARG A 323 6.47 13.72 -21.94
CA ARG A 323 5.33 14.59 -22.30
C ARG A 323 4.07 14.25 -21.52
N PHE A 324 3.87 12.97 -21.19
CA PHE A 324 2.72 12.48 -20.43
C PHE A 324 2.87 12.73 -18.92
N ALA A 325 4.09 12.79 -18.39
CA ALA A 325 4.38 12.93 -16.96
C ALA A 325 3.57 14.04 -16.23
N PRO A 326 3.38 15.25 -16.79
CA PRO A 326 2.56 16.28 -16.15
C PRO A 326 1.10 15.84 -15.98
N TYR A 327 0.51 15.17 -16.98
CA TYR A 327 -0.84 14.62 -16.89
C TYR A 327 -0.90 13.49 -15.84
N ALA A 328 0.09 12.60 -15.80
CA ALA A 328 0.14 11.50 -14.82
C ALA A 328 0.17 12.02 -13.36
N LEU A 329 0.94 13.08 -13.09
CA LEU A 329 0.96 13.73 -11.78
C LEU A 329 -0.37 14.44 -11.49
N TYR A 330 -0.88 15.20 -12.46
CA TYR A 330 -2.17 15.88 -12.36
C TYR A 330 -3.31 14.91 -11.99
N ILE A 331 -3.48 13.83 -12.74
CA ILE A 331 -4.60 12.91 -12.55
C ILE A 331 -4.49 12.16 -11.22
N THR A 332 -3.27 11.85 -10.76
CA THR A 332 -3.06 11.15 -9.49
C THR A 332 -3.35 12.05 -8.28
N PHE A 333 -2.87 13.29 -8.29
CA PHE A 333 -3.00 14.20 -7.15
C PHE A 333 -4.32 14.97 -7.17
N LEU A 334 -4.67 15.57 -8.30
CA LEU A 334 -5.80 16.48 -8.44
C LEU A 334 -7.02 15.80 -9.08
N GLY A 335 -6.84 14.66 -9.76
CA GLY A 335 -7.93 13.96 -10.44
C GLY A 335 -9.16 13.72 -9.55
N PRO A 336 -9.03 13.22 -8.30
CA PRO A 336 -10.20 12.98 -7.45
C PRO A 336 -10.97 14.24 -7.06
N LEU A 337 -10.34 15.42 -7.15
CA LEU A 337 -10.99 16.72 -6.94
C LEU A 337 -11.68 17.22 -8.22
N VAL A 338 -11.06 17.02 -9.39
CA VAL A 338 -11.57 17.55 -10.67
C VAL A 338 -12.61 16.64 -11.30
N HIS A 339 -12.41 15.33 -11.23
CA HIS A 339 -13.27 14.32 -11.83
C HIS A 339 -14.15 13.66 -10.78
N LEU A 340 -15.08 14.45 -10.23
CA LEU A 340 -16.08 14.02 -9.25
C LEU A 340 -16.96 12.92 -9.84
N SER A 341 -16.59 11.68 -9.56
CA SER A 341 -17.27 10.48 -10.05
C SER A 341 -17.50 9.51 -8.88
N GLY A 342 -18.55 8.69 -8.96
CA GLY A 342 -18.85 7.69 -7.92
C GLY A 342 -19.60 8.22 -6.69
N GLY A 343 -20.37 9.31 -6.83
CA GLY A 343 -21.29 9.80 -5.79
C GLY A 343 -20.61 10.17 -4.47
N ALA A 344 -21.15 9.68 -3.34
CA ALA A 344 -20.64 10.00 -2.00
C ALA A 344 -19.17 9.59 -1.79
N ALA A 345 -18.74 8.46 -2.38
CA ALA A 345 -17.35 8.01 -2.29
C ALA A 345 -16.40 8.98 -3.05
N GLY A 346 -16.85 9.50 -4.20
CA GLY A 346 -16.14 10.53 -4.94
C GLY A 346 -15.99 11.83 -4.15
N LEU A 347 -17.07 12.29 -3.50
CA LEU A 347 -17.03 13.50 -2.65
C LEU A 347 -16.07 13.35 -1.46
N LEU A 348 -16.05 12.20 -0.79
CA LEU A 348 -15.11 11.92 0.28
C LEU A 348 -13.65 11.91 -0.22
N ALA A 349 -13.39 11.36 -1.39
CA ALA A 349 -12.07 11.37 -2.02
C ALA A 349 -11.62 12.80 -2.42
N ALA A 350 -12.55 13.62 -2.91
CA ALA A 350 -12.29 15.03 -3.20
C ALA A 350 -11.98 15.82 -1.92
N ALA A 351 -12.77 15.62 -0.86
CA ALA A 351 -12.55 16.27 0.44
C ALA A 351 -11.19 15.87 1.05
N GLU A 352 -10.82 14.58 1.01
CA GLU A 352 -9.49 14.13 1.42
C GLU A 352 -8.39 14.81 0.59
N THR A 353 -8.59 14.91 -0.73
CA THR A 353 -7.62 15.58 -1.62
C THR A 353 -7.43 17.05 -1.23
N ILE A 354 -8.52 17.78 -0.97
CA ILE A 354 -8.45 19.17 -0.51
C ILE A 354 -7.68 19.25 0.82
N ALA A 355 -8.02 18.40 1.79
CA ALA A 355 -7.36 18.39 3.09
C ALA A 355 -5.85 18.10 2.99
N VAL A 356 -5.47 17.13 2.15
CA VAL A 356 -4.05 16.80 1.88
C VAL A 356 -3.34 17.98 1.20
N LEU A 357 -3.94 18.60 0.18
CA LEU A 357 -3.35 19.73 -0.52
C LEU A 357 -3.18 20.94 0.41
N LEU A 358 -4.20 21.27 1.21
CA LEU A 358 -4.12 22.32 2.22
C LEU A 358 -3.00 22.04 3.22
N PHE A 359 -2.90 20.80 3.71
CA PHE A 359 -1.83 20.42 4.63
C PHE A 359 -0.44 20.58 3.99
N VAL A 360 -0.26 20.17 2.74
CA VAL A 360 1.00 20.32 2.01
C VAL A 360 1.34 21.80 1.79
N VAL A 361 0.39 22.62 1.32
CA VAL A 361 0.59 24.05 1.10
C VAL A 361 0.97 24.76 2.40
N LEU A 362 0.23 24.53 3.48
CA LEU A 362 0.53 25.11 4.79
C LEU A 362 1.89 24.64 5.33
N SER A 363 2.25 23.38 5.10
CA SER A 363 3.56 22.83 5.51
C SER A 363 4.73 23.49 4.79
N VAL A 364 4.55 23.86 3.51
CA VAL A 364 5.54 24.61 2.72
C VAL A 364 5.58 26.08 3.15
N LEU A 365 4.43 26.73 3.36
CA LEU A 365 4.38 28.13 3.79
C LEU A 365 4.96 28.34 5.20
N TRP A 366 4.79 27.35 6.08
CA TRP A 366 5.29 27.37 7.45
C TRP A 366 6.48 26.43 7.65
N HIS A 367 7.35 26.33 6.63
CA HIS A 367 8.52 25.48 6.69
C HIS A 367 9.54 25.94 7.76
N ARG A 368 10.29 24.99 8.31
CA ARG A 368 11.43 25.24 9.18
C ARG A 368 12.62 25.80 8.41
N PRO A 369 13.56 26.47 9.09
CA PRO A 369 14.87 26.74 8.51
C PRO A 369 15.52 25.46 7.95
N TRP A 370 16.07 25.55 6.74
CA TRP A 370 16.70 24.43 6.01
C TRP A 370 17.70 23.56 6.81
N PRO A 371 18.49 24.10 7.77
CA PRO A 371 19.38 23.28 8.58
C PRO A 371 18.67 22.30 9.54
N LEU A 372 17.44 22.61 9.94
CA LEU A 372 16.66 21.81 10.91
C LEU A 372 15.80 20.74 10.23
N ILE A 373 15.81 20.68 8.90
CA ILE A 373 15.02 19.73 8.12
C ILE A 373 15.84 18.46 7.87
N GLY A 374 15.23 17.30 8.13
CA GLY A 374 15.75 15.99 7.72
C GLY A 374 15.69 15.83 6.20
N LYS A 375 16.62 16.47 5.48
CA LYS A 375 16.62 16.55 4.00
C LYS A 375 16.53 15.16 3.35
N ALA A 376 17.25 14.17 3.88
CA ALA A 376 17.25 12.82 3.33
C ALA A 376 15.89 12.13 3.46
N GLN A 377 15.21 12.30 4.60
CA GLN A 377 13.89 11.72 4.86
C GLN A 377 12.81 12.39 3.99
N VAL A 378 12.87 13.72 3.86
CA VAL A 378 11.96 14.46 2.98
C VAL A 378 12.16 14.04 1.52
N LEU A 379 13.42 13.98 1.05
CA LEU A 379 13.72 13.54 -0.32
C LEU A 379 13.35 12.08 -0.57
N PHE A 380 13.49 11.21 0.43
CA PHE A 380 12.98 9.83 0.36
C PHE A 380 11.46 9.82 0.13
N CYS A 381 10.70 10.50 0.99
CA CYS A 381 9.25 10.60 0.86
C CYS A 381 8.85 11.18 -0.51
N LEU A 382 9.47 12.29 -0.93
CA LEU A 382 9.18 12.93 -2.22
C LEU A 382 9.52 12.03 -3.41
N SER A 383 10.69 11.37 -3.40
CA SER A 383 11.08 10.47 -4.50
C SER A 383 10.12 9.29 -4.65
N PHE A 384 9.74 8.65 -3.55
CA PHE A 384 8.74 7.59 -3.55
C PHE A 384 7.38 8.08 -4.04
N VAL A 385 6.92 9.22 -3.52
CA VAL A 385 5.63 9.83 -3.87
C VAL A 385 5.57 10.16 -5.36
N VAL A 386 6.60 10.81 -5.92
CA VAL A 386 6.63 11.20 -7.32
C VAL A 386 6.70 9.98 -8.24
N LEU A 387 7.61 9.03 -7.96
CA LEU A 387 7.75 7.83 -8.78
C LEU A 387 6.47 6.98 -8.78
N LEU A 388 5.87 6.78 -7.61
CA LEU A 388 4.62 6.03 -7.51
C LEU A 388 3.45 6.76 -8.18
N ALA A 389 3.38 8.09 -8.07
CA ALA A 389 2.35 8.88 -8.75
C ALA A 389 2.48 8.79 -10.29
N LEU A 390 3.72 8.83 -10.81
CA LEU A 390 3.96 8.66 -12.24
C LEU A 390 3.46 7.30 -12.71
N VAL A 391 3.83 6.20 -12.03
CA VAL A 391 3.35 4.85 -12.42
C VAL A 391 1.83 4.77 -12.38
N ILE A 392 1.19 5.25 -11.31
CA ILE A 392 -0.28 5.23 -11.19
C ILE A 392 -0.94 6.02 -12.32
N GLY A 393 -0.47 7.24 -12.57
CA GLY A 393 -1.03 8.14 -13.57
C GLY A 393 -0.76 7.69 -15.01
N TYR A 394 0.35 6.99 -15.26
CA TYR A 394 0.60 6.38 -16.56
C TYR A 394 -0.35 5.23 -16.85
N THR A 395 -0.73 4.41 -15.87
CA THR A 395 -1.44 3.15 -16.15
C THR A 395 -2.93 3.19 -15.86
N THR A 396 -3.42 4.11 -15.02
CA THR A 396 -4.78 4.00 -14.45
C THR A 396 -5.70 5.11 -14.98
N PRO A 397 -6.67 4.83 -15.86
CA PRO A 397 -7.62 5.81 -16.37
C PRO A 397 -8.93 5.90 -15.57
N VAL A 398 -9.11 5.06 -14.53
CA VAL A 398 -10.36 4.98 -13.75
C VAL A 398 -10.17 5.67 -12.40
N MET A 399 -11.00 6.67 -12.10
CA MET A 399 -10.86 7.49 -10.88
C MET A 399 -11.01 6.69 -9.60
N GLY A 400 -11.97 5.76 -9.53
CA GLY A 400 -12.13 4.88 -8.36
C GLY A 400 -10.88 4.04 -8.08
N ALA A 401 -10.18 3.58 -9.13
CA ALA A 401 -8.93 2.86 -9.00
C ALA A 401 -7.77 3.77 -8.59
N ILE A 402 -7.70 5.01 -9.12
CA ILE A 402 -6.70 6.01 -8.70
C ILE A 402 -6.80 6.28 -7.20
N VAL A 403 -8.01 6.52 -6.68
CA VAL A 403 -8.23 6.79 -5.24
C VAL A 403 -7.69 5.65 -4.38
N ARG A 404 -7.90 4.40 -4.80
CA ARG A 404 -7.34 3.23 -4.12
C ARG A 404 -5.82 3.14 -4.25
N TYR A 405 -5.29 3.22 -5.47
CA TYR A 405 -3.87 2.98 -5.75
C TYR A 405 -2.94 4.06 -5.20
N ARG A 406 -3.44 5.30 -5.03
CA ARG A 406 -2.68 6.37 -4.36
C ARG A 406 -2.70 6.26 -2.83
N THR A 407 -3.54 5.41 -2.23
CA THR A 407 -3.61 5.22 -0.76
C THR A 407 -2.23 4.98 -0.12
N PRO A 408 -1.35 4.07 -0.63
CA PRO A 408 0.00 3.89 -0.07
C PRO A 408 0.92 5.11 -0.20
N LEU A 409 0.65 6.00 -1.15
CA LEU A 409 1.44 7.20 -1.39
C LEU A 409 1.14 8.29 -0.35
N LEU A 410 -0.14 8.46 0.04
CA LEU A 410 -0.60 9.57 0.88
C LEU A 410 0.13 9.68 2.23
N PRO A 411 0.36 8.59 2.98
CA PRO A 411 1.13 8.68 4.23
C PRO A 411 2.53 9.26 4.05
N PHE A 412 3.21 8.94 2.95
CA PHE A 412 4.56 9.45 2.68
C PHE A 412 4.53 10.92 2.25
N LEU A 413 3.53 11.33 1.48
CA LEU A 413 3.32 12.76 1.16
C LEU A 413 3.09 13.57 2.44
N LEU A 414 2.23 13.08 3.34
CA LEU A 414 1.92 13.73 4.61
C LEU A 414 3.12 13.74 5.56
N ILE A 415 3.89 12.65 5.65
CA ILE A 415 5.14 12.60 6.42
C ILE A 415 6.14 13.63 5.88
N GLY A 416 6.39 13.62 4.56
CA GLY A 416 7.32 14.54 3.92
C GLY A 416 6.95 16.00 4.17
N ALA A 417 5.67 16.34 4.04
CA ALA A 417 5.15 17.67 4.38
C ALA A 417 5.36 18.00 5.87
N ALA A 418 4.96 17.12 6.79
CA ALA A 418 5.08 17.38 8.23
C ALA A 418 6.52 17.50 8.74
N LEU A 419 7.48 16.85 8.07
CA LEU A 419 8.91 17.01 8.33
C LEU A 419 9.45 18.39 7.93
N LEU A 420 8.83 19.05 6.94
CA LEU A 420 9.17 20.43 6.57
C LEU A 420 8.63 21.45 7.58
N THR A 421 7.49 21.17 8.20
CA THR A 421 6.71 22.15 8.98
C THR A 421 7.34 22.56 10.31
N ASP A 422 7.30 23.86 10.60
CA ASP A 422 7.62 24.45 11.91
C ASP A 422 6.46 24.25 12.90
N PRO A 423 6.66 23.54 14.02
CA PRO A 423 5.62 23.29 15.01
C PRO A 423 5.10 24.56 15.66
N SER A 424 5.96 25.58 15.82
CA SER A 424 5.62 26.81 16.52
C SER A 424 4.53 27.62 15.81
N ARG A 425 4.36 27.37 14.51
CA ARG A 425 3.39 28.05 13.65
C ARG A 425 2.06 27.31 13.54
N TRP A 426 1.95 26.07 14.02
CA TRP A 426 0.69 25.32 13.95
C TRP A 426 -0.17 25.56 15.20
N PRO A 427 -1.37 26.18 15.08
CA PRO A 427 -2.18 26.54 16.24
C PRO A 427 -2.63 25.33 17.07
N PHE A 428 -2.76 24.14 16.47
CA PHE A 428 -3.18 22.91 17.14
C PHE A 428 -2.08 22.15 17.88
N ILE A 429 -0.80 22.49 17.68
CA ILE A 429 0.36 21.85 18.34
C ILE A 429 0.78 22.65 19.59
N ARG A 430 0.18 23.82 19.82
CA ARG A 430 0.64 24.81 20.81
C ARG A 430 0.30 24.50 22.28
N ASN A 431 -0.36 23.37 22.58
CA ASN A 431 -0.73 23.03 23.96
C ASN A 431 0.06 21.83 24.49
N HIS A 432 0.99 22.13 25.39
CA HIS A 432 1.21 21.49 26.70
C HIS A 432 2.63 21.78 27.17
N ARG A 433 2.89 23.04 27.56
CA ARG A 433 3.93 23.44 28.53
C ARG A 433 3.73 24.93 28.87
N GLN A 434 2.77 25.17 29.74
CA GLN A 434 2.96 26.07 30.86
C GLN A 434 2.74 25.22 32.12
#